data_AF-A0A7S4DB80-F1
#
_entry.id   AF-A0A7S4DB80-F1
#
_cell.length_a   1.000
_cell.length_b   1.000
_cell.length_c   1.000
_cell.angle_alpha   90.00
_cell.angle_beta   90.00
_cell.angle_gamma   90.00
#
_symmetry.space_group_name_H-M   'P 1'
#
loop_
_entity.id
_entity.type
_entity.pdbx_description
1 polymer ?
#
loop_
_entity_poly.entity_id
_entity_poly.type
_entity_poly.pdbx_seq_one_letter_code
_entity_poly.pdbx_strand_id
1 'polypeptide(L)'
;GHFETMGRAPFSERAMDAAAAYGQLEVVRWLHLHRSEGCTYRAMDYAAEGGHFETMEWLHAHRMEGCSKNAMNYAAKAGRLDIMEWLFANRSEGCSYLAAEYAAAGGHVAALAFLCRRAEFRTTSLHHRALERAARGGALACVELLHREGAFGTPAVMDAAAGGGHLGVLEWLHARRAEGCTPDAFYRAAKGGFLDVCEWLYKKRPQIVLYGNPTHAHREALRMGHYQVCEWLERIPGCNPGGN
;
A
#
# COMPACT_ATOMS: atom_id res chain seq x y z
N GLY A 1 -7.78 -51.95 30.06
CA GLY A 1 -8.05 -50.51 30.20
C GLY A 1 -7.50 -49.81 28.97
N HIS A 2 -8.38 -49.40 28.05
CA HIS A 2 -8.03 -48.81 26.74
C HIS A 2 -8.61 -47.40 26.63
N PHE A 3 -8.16 -46.46 27.46
CA PHE A 3 -8.64 -45.07 27.39
C PHE A 3 -7.60 -44.01 27.79
N GLU A 4 -6.32 -44.18 27.44
CA GLU A 4 -5.33 -43.11 27.61
C GLU A 4 -4.33 -43.06 26.44
N THR A 5 -4.80 -42.70 25.25
CA THR A 5 -3.95 -42.13 24.17
C THR A 5 -4.85 -41.44 23.13
N MET A 6 -5.76 -40.57 23.56
CA MET A 6 -6.20 -39.50 22.63
C MET A 6 -5.12 -38.43 22.66
N GLY A 7 -4.31 -38.40 21.59
CA GLY A 7 -3.34 -37.35 21.36
C GLY A 7 -4.01 -35.99 21.46
N ARG A 8 -3.67 -35.23 22.50
CA ARG A 8 -3.86 -33.77 22.45
C ARG A 8 -3.06 -33.29 21.25
N ALA A 9 -3.75 -32.82 20.22
CA ALA A 9 -3.07 -32.04 19.19
C ALA A 9 -2.28 -30.94 19.91
N PRO A 10 -0.95 -30.83 19.72
CA PRO A 10 -0.19 -29.76 20.36
C PRO A 10 -0.80 -28.43 19.91
N PHE A 11 -1.18 -27.58 20.87
CA PHE A 11 -1.70 -26.26 20.53
C PHE A 11 -0.52 -25.46 19.98
N SER A 12 -0.51 -25.18 18.68
CA SER A 12 0.61 -24.45 18.07
C SER A 12 0.67 -23.00 18.57
N GLU A 13 1.88 -22.39 18.53
CA GLU A 13 2.14 -20.95 18.74
C GLU A 13 1.13 -20.02 18.03
N ARG A 14 0.54 -20.51 16.92
CA ARG A 14 -0.50 -19.83 16.15
C ARG A 14 -1.72 -19.42 16.96
N ALA A 15 -2.04 -20.11 18.05
CA ALA A 15 -3.19 -19.75 18.88
C ALA A 15 -3.00 -18.39 19.53
N MET A 16 -1.81 -18.14 20.10
CA MET A 16 -1.50 -16.86 20.71
C MET A 16 -1.23 -15.79 19.64
N ASP A 17 -0.59 -16.15 18.51
CA ASP A 17 -0.42 -15.23 17.38
C ASP A 17 -1.78 -14.73 16.85
N ALA A 18 -2.75 -15.63 16.68
CA ALA A 18 -4.09 -15.27 16.22
C ALA A 18 -4.84 -14.43 17.27
N ALA A 19 -4.79 -14.82 18.55
CA ALA A 19 -5.40 -14.03 19.62
C ALA A 19 -4.84 -12.60 19.65
N ALA A 20 -3.52 -12.45 19.47
CA ALA A 20 -2.88 -11.14 19.39
C ALA A 20 -3.30 -10.34 18.15
N ALA A 21 -3.36 -10.99 16.99
CA ALA A 21 -3.80 -10.37 15.73
C ALA A 21 -5.22 -9.82 15.77
N TYR A 22 -6.10 -10.37 16.62
CA TYR A 22 -7.48 -9.91 16.82
C TYR A 22 -7.66 -9.11 18.12
N GLY A 23 -6.57 -8.72 18.79
CA GLY A 23 -6.61 -7.88 19.98
C GLY A 23 -7.25 -8.54 21.20
N GLN A 24 -7.30 -9.86 21.24
CA GLN A 24 -7.94 -10.63 22.31
C GLN A 24 -6.99 -10.77 23.50
N LEU A 25 -6.69 -9.66 24.19
CA LEU A 25 -5.72 -9.61 25.29
C LEU A 25 -6.02 -10.64 26.39
N GLU A 26 -7.28 -10.83 26.75
CA GLU A 26 -7.65 -11.81 27.78
C GLU A 26 -7.38 -13.26 27.34
N VAL A 27 -7.55 -13.56 26.05
CA VAL A 27 -7.19 -14.86 25.48
C VAL A 27 -5.66 -15.01 25.46
N VAL A 28 -4.92 -13.95 25.12
CA VAL A 28 -3.45 -13.95 25.16
C VAL A 28 -2.94 -14.22 26.57
N ARG A 29 -3.48 -13.54 27.59
CA ARG A 29 -3.17 -13.77 29.01
C ARG A 29 -3.48 -15.19 29.43
N TRP A 30 -4.67 -15.69 29.07
CA TRP A 30 -5.07 -17.05 29.39
C TRP A 30 -4.12 -18.08 28.77
N LEU A 31 -3.78 -17.92 27.49
CA LEU A 31 -2.84 -18.79 26.80
C LEU A 31 -1.45 -18.73 27.45
N HIS A 32 -0.96 -17.55 27.80
CA HIS A 32 0.34 -17.42 28.48
C HIS A 32 0.39 -18.14 29.84
N LEU A 33 -0.69 -18.09 30.62
CA LEU A 33 -0.75 -18.71 31.95
C LEU A 33 -0.96 -20.23 31.91
N HIS A 34 -1.66 -20.73 30.89
CA HIS A 34 -2.13 -22.13 30.87
C HIS A 34 -1.49 -22.99 29.76
N ARG A 35 -0.70 -22.39 28.86
CA ARG A 35 -0.01 -23.06 27.76
C ARG A 35 1.48 -22.78 27.79
N SER A 36 2.27 -23.74 27.32
CA SER A 36 3.74 -23.63 27.28
C SER A 36 4.28 -23.34 25.88
N GLU A 37 3.44 -23.43 24.84
CA GLU A 37 3.87 -23.28 23.45
C GLU A 37 4.25 -21.84 23.09
N GLY A 38 3.70 -20.83 23.77
CA GLY A 38 4.06 -19.42 23.55
C GLY A 38 3.49 -18.83 22.26
N CYS A 39 4.22 -17.87 21.68
CA CYS A 39 3.89 -17.21 20.42
C CYS A 39 5.13 -17.10 19.53
N THR A 40 4.96 -16.57 18.33
CA THR A 40 6.08 -16.11 17.49
C THR A 40 6.12 -14.59 17.45
N TYR A 41 7.15 -14.02 16.79
CA TYR A 41 7.21 -12.58 16.49
C TYR A 41 5.96 -12.07 15.73
N ARG A 42 5.19 -12.97 15.10
CA ARG A 42 3.95 -12.63 14.39
C ARG A 42 2.86 -12.11 15.32
N ALA A 43 2.83 -12.52 16.58
CA ALA A 43 1.86 -11.99 17.54
C ALA A 43 1.97 -10.47 17.65
N MET A 44 3.20 -9.95 17.83
CA MET A 44 3.45 -8.51 17.93
C MET A 44 3.32 -7.82 16.57
N ASP A 45 3.79 -8.44 15.48
CA ASP A 45 3.66 -7.88 14.12
C ASP A 45 2.19 -7.65 13.73
N TYR A 46 1.31 -8.61 13.99
CA TYR A 46 -0.11 -8.51 13.65
C TYR A 46 -0.92 -7.68 14.66
N ALA A 47 -0.54 -7.68 15.95
CA ALA A 47 -1.11 -6.75 16.91
C ALA A 47 -0.83 -5.30 16.49
N ALA A 48 0.38 -5.01 15.99
CA ALA A 48 0.74 -3.71 15.44
C ALA A 48 -0.09 -3.32 14.21
N GLU A 49 -0.34 -4.27 13.29
CA GLU A 49 -1.22 -4.04 12.12
C GLU A 49 -2.66 -3.73 12.56
N GLY A 50 -3.20 -4.51 13.50
CA GLY A 50 -4.57 -4.38 14.00
C GLY A 50 -4.83 -3.13 14.83
N GLY A 51 -3.79 -2.41 15.27
CA GLY A 51 -3.94 -1.29 16.20
C GLY A 51 -4.12 -1.74 17.66
N HIS A 52 -3.75 -2.97 18.00
CA HIS A 52 -4.00 -3.58 19.31
C HIS A 52 -2.88 -3.22 20.30
N PHE A 53 -2.78 -1.94 20.63
CA PHE A 53 -1.70 -1.39 21.46
C PHE A 53 -1.55 -2.10 22.81
N GLU A 54 -2.66 -2.29 23.55
CA GLU A 54 -2.62 -2.95 24.87
C GLU A 54 -2.10 -4.39 24.79
N THR A 55 -2.50 -5.12 23.75
CA THR A 55 -2.01 -6.47 23.47
C THR A 55 -0.54 -6.47 23.12
N MET A 56 -0.09 -5.51 22.29
CA MET A 56 1.30 -5.34 21.89
C MET A 56 2.20 -5.00 23.09
N GLU A 57 1.79 -4.04 23.92
CA GLU A 57 2.51 -3.62 25.13
C GLU A 57 2.59 -4.78 26.14
N TRP A 58 1.50 -5.51 26.32
CA TRP A 58 1.49 -6.69 27.20
C TRP A 58 2.45 -7.77 26.69
N LEU A 59 2.43 -8.08 25.39
CA LEU A 59 3.36 -9.03 24.78
C LEU A 59 4.81 -8.59 24.98
N HIS A 60 5.11 -7.30 24.80
CA HIS A 60 6.45 -6.77 25.04
C HIS A 60 6.94 -6.94 26.48
N ALA A 61 6.06 -6.72 27.45
CA ALA A 61 6.41 -6.81 28.87
C ALA A 61 6.54 -8.25 29.38
N HIS A 62 5.88 -9.23 28.76
CA HIS A 62 5.76 -10.60 29.29
C HIS A 62 6.34 -11.70 28.38
N ARG A 63 6.75 -11.36 27.15
CA ARG A 63 7.30 -12.28 26.14
C ARG A 63 8.64 -11.79 25.62
N MET A 64 9.48 -12.73 25.19
CA MET A 64 10.85 -12.45 24.73
C MET A 64 11.02 -12.59 23.22
N GLU A 65 10.01 -13.11 22.52
CA GLU A 65 10.02 -13.33 21.07
C GLU A 65 10.12 -12.04 20.26
N GLY A 66 9.68 -10.91 20.83
CA GLY A 66 9.77 -9.59 20.23
C GLY A 66 8.90 -9.42 18.98
N CYS A 67 9.36 -8.60 18.04
CA CYS A 67 8.74 -8.40 16.74
C CYS A 67 9.75 -8.55 15.60
N SER A 68 9.28 -8.48 14.36
CA SER A 68 10.13 -8.30 13.20
C SER A 68 10.02 -6.87 12.68
N LYS A 69 10.73 -6.55 11.59
CA LYS A 69 10.52 -5.28 10.84
C LYS A 69 9.07 -5.10 10.38
N ASN A 70 8.29 -6.17 10.32
CA ASN A 70 6.90 -6.11 9.89
C ASN A 70 6.00 -5.42 10.89
N ALA A 71 6.28 -5.42 12.19
CA ALA A 71 5.51 -4.61 13.14
C ALA A 71 5.47 -3.14 12.73
N MET A 72 6.63 -2.53 12.44
CA MET A 72 6.69 -1.14 11.97
C MET A 72 6.11 -0.98 10.56
N ASN A 73 6.40 -1.92 9.64
CA ASN A 73 5.87 -1.85 8.27
C ASN A 73 4.33 -1.91 8.25
N TYR A 74 3.73 -2.78 9.07
CA TYR A 74 2.29 -2.98 9.11
C TYR A 74 1.58 -1.90 9.94
N ALA A 75 2.19 -1.39 11.01
CA ALA A 75 1.70 -0.19 11.68
C ALA A 75 1.65 1.00 10.70
N ALA A 76 2.68 1.18 9.87
CA ALA A 76 2.70 2.20 8.82
C ALA A 76 1.63 1.96 7.73
N LYS A 77 1.43 0.69 7.34
CA LYS A 77 0.36 0.28 6.41
C LYS A 77 -1.04 0.58 6.95
N ALA A 78 -1.24 0.47 8.26
CA ALA A 78 -2.51 0.74 8.92
C ALA A 78 -2.63 2.19 9.43
N GLY A 79 -1.61 3.03 9.22
CA GLY A 79 -1.59 4.42 9.66
C GLY A 79 -1.55 4.62 11.18
N ARG A 80 -1.07 3.62 11.93
CA ARG A 80 -1.00 3.61 13.40
C ARG A 80 0.25 4.34 13.90
N LEU A 81 0.22 5.66 13.86
CA LEU A 81 1.38 6.50 14.26
C LEU A 81 1.78 6.27 15.73
N ASP A 82 0.80 6.11 16.62
CA ASP A 82 0.98 5.79 18.04
C ASP A 82 1.81 4.51 18.25
N ILE A 83 1.48 3.44 17.52
CA ILE A 83 2.23 2.19 17.54
C ILE A 83 3.61 2.36 16.91
N MET A 84 3.74 3.13 15.82
CA MET A 84 5.03 3.41 15.21
C MET A 84 5.97 4.17 16.16
N GLU A 85 5.46 5.18 16.87
CA GLU A 85 6.21 5.93 17.87
C GLU A 85 6.66 5.02 19.01
N TRP A 86 5.77 4.17 19.51
CA TRP A 86 6.09 3.23 20.57
C TRP A 86 7.11 2.17 20.14
N LEU A 87 6.94 1.56 18.96
CA LEU A 87 7.87 0.58 18.41
C LEU A 87 9.25 1.21 18.24
N PHE A 88 9.32 2.45 17.75
CA PHE A 88 10.58 3.15 17.61
C PHE A 88 11.25 3.42 18.97
N ALA A 89 10.49 3.78 20.00
CA ALA A 89 11.04 4.10 21.31
C ALA A 89 11.48 2.85 22.10
N ASN A 90 10.87 1.69 21.88
CA ASN A 90 11.03 0.50 22.73
C ASN A 90 11.67 -0.71 22.03
N ARG A 91 11.81 -0.68 20.69
CA ARG A 91 12.33 -1.78 19.87
C ARG A 91 13.46 -1.30 18.96
N SER A 92 14.35 -2.23 18.59
CA SER A 92 15.56 -1.94 17.79
C SER A 92 15.50 -2.53 16.37
N GLU A 93 14.45 -3.27 16.04
CA GLU A 93 14.28 -3.97 14.76
C GLU A 93 14.16 -3.00 13.57
N GLY A 94 13.61 -1.81 13.81
CA GLY A 94 13.36 -0.77 12.81
C GLY A 94 12.31 -1.16 11.77
N CYS A 95 12.39 -0.56 10.58
CA CYS A 95 11.54 -0.89 9.44
C CYS A 95 12.35 -1.25 8.20
N SER A 96 11.66 -1.73 7.17
CA SER A 96 12.19 -1.74 5.81
C SER A 96 11.61 -0.57 5.00
N TYR A 97 12.05 -0.42 3.75
CA TYR A 97 11.48 0.57 2.82
C TYR A 97 9.97 0.37 2.57
N LEU A 98 9.43 -0.80 2.89
CA LEU A 98 8.01 -1.10 2.76
C LEU A 98 7.13 -0.24 3.67
N ALA A 99 7.62 0.18 4.84
CA ALA A 99 6.85 1.06 5.74
C ALA A 99 6.43 2.36 5.03
N ALA A 100 7.37 3.01 4.34
CA ALA A 100 7.09 4.24 3.60
C ALA A 100 6.23 3.97 2.36
N GLU A 101 6.48 2.89 1.63
CA GLU A 101 5.62 2.50 0.49
C GLU A 101 4.17 2.25 0.91
N TYR A 102 3.96 1.55 2.03
CA TYR A 102 2.61 1.26 2.53
C TYR A 102 1.92 2.49 3.11
N ALA A 103 2.62 3.30 3.91
CA ALA A 103 2.07 4.56 4.40
C ALA A 103 1.69 5.51 3.24
N ALA A 104 2.52 5.56 2.20
CA ALA A 104 2.25 6.34 1.00
C ALA A 104 1.03 5.82 0.24
N ALA A 105 0.96 4.51 -0.04
CA ALA A 105 -0.16 3.87 -0.75
C ALA A 105 -1.49 4.04 0.00
N GLY A 106 -1.48 3.94 1.34
CA GLY A 106 -2.67 4.10 2.18
C GLY A 106 -3.04 5.55 2.49
N GLY A 107 -2.26 6.53 2.02
CA GLY A 107 -2.49 7.94 2.31
C GLY A 107 -2.26 8.35 3.76
N HIS A 108 -1.48 7.59 4.51
CA HIS A 108 -1.17 7.83 5.92
C HIS A 108 -0.05 8.89 6.05
N VAL A 109 -0.40 10.16 5.80
CA VAL A 109 0.53 11.29 5.79
C VAL A 109 1.33 11.42 7.08
N ALA A 110 0.70 11.21 8.24
CA ALA A 110 1.37 11.33 9.54
C ALA A 110 2.43 10.23 9.75
N ALA A 111 2.10 8.99 9.41
CA ALA A 111 3.03 7.86 9.40
C ALA A 111 4.19 8.08 8.41
N LEU A 112 3.88 8.56 7.20
CA LEU A 112 4.89 8.86 6.19
C LEU A 112 5.81 10.02 6.64
N ALA A 113 5.26 11.08 7.22
CA ALA A 113 6.03 12.20 7.75
C ALA A 113 6.94 11.77 8.92
N PHE A 114 6.47 10.87 9.79
CA PHE A 114 7.28 10.28 10.84
C PHE A 114 8.51 9.56 10.27
N LEU A 115 8.34 8.81 9.17
CA LEU A 115 9.42 8.11 8.50
C LEU A 115 10.39 9.08 7.79
N CYS A 116 9.87 10.08 7.05
CA CYS A 116 10.69 11.03 6.28
C CYS A 116 11.59 11.94 7.15
N ARG A 117 11.11 12.33 8.34
CA ARG A 117 11.86 13.23 9.24
C ARG A 117 13.14 12.59 9.81
N ARG A 118 13.23 11.26 9.84
CA ARG A 118 14.32 10.54 10.50
C ARG A 118 15.41 10.16 9.50
N ALA A 119 16.64 10.60 9.77
CA ALA A 119 17.79 10.39 8.89
C ALA A 119 18.09 8.90 8.65
N GLU A 120 17.82 8.05 9.63
CA GLU A 120 17.98 6.58 9.57
C GLU A 120 17.16 5.92 8.45
N PHE A 121 16.08 6.56 8.01
CA PHE A 121 15.18 6.04 6.97
C PHE A 121 15.23 6.86 5.67
N ARG A 122 16.06 7.92 5.62
CA ARG A 122 16.17 8.82 4.46
C ARG A 122 17.11 8.23 3.41
N THR A 123 16.63 7.30 2.60
CA THR A 123 17.33 6.90 1.37
C THR A 123 16.69 7.56 0.15
N THR A 124 17.49 7.98 -0.82
CA THR A 124 17.01 8.60 -2.08
C THR A 124 16.10 7.66 -2.88
N SER A 125 16.30 6.34 -2.79
CA SER A 125 15.46 5.32 -3.44
C SER A 125 14.08 5.15 -2.79
N LEU A 126 13.96 5.41 -1.49
CA LEU A 126 12.70 5.32 -0.75
C LEU A 126 11.70 6.40 -1.19
N HIS A 127 12.19 7.58 -1.56
CA HIS A 127 11.35 8.71 -1.97
C HIS A 127 10.67 8.49 -3.33
N HIS A 128 11.36 7.89 -4.30
CA HIS A 128 10.78 7.62 -5.63
C HIS A 128 9.67 6.56 -5.57
N ARG A 129 9.93 5.41 -4.92
CA ARG A 129 8.92 4.33 -4.84
C ARG A 129 7.73 4.73 -3.96
N ALA A 130 7.96 5.40 -2.84
CA ALA A 130 6.87 5.93 -2.02
C ALA A 130 6.02 6.94 -2.81
N LEU A 131 6.63 7.79 -3.65
CA LEU A 131 5.91 8.74 -4.49
C LEU A 131 5.03 8.03 -5.52
N GLU A 132 5.56 6.99 -6.19
CA GLU A 132 4.76 6.17 -7.11
C GLU A 132 3.59 5.47 -6.39
N ARG A 133 3.82 4.95 -5.18
CA ARG A 133 2.78 4.31 -4.35
C ARG A 133 1.70 5.29 -3.91
N ALA A 134 2.08 6.49 -3.46
CA ALA A 134 1.13 7.55 -3.13
C ALA A 134 0.31 7.96 -4.35
N ALA A 135 0.94 8.06 -5.53
CA ALA A 135 0.25 8.38 -6.75
C ALA A 135 -0.76 7.29 -7.15
N ARG A 136 -0.35 6.01 -7.06
CA ARG A 136 -1.22 4.86 -7.34
C ARG A 136 -2.41 4.75 -6.39
N GLY A 137 -2.25 5.13 -5.13
CA GLY A 137 -3.31 5.12 -4.11
C GLY A 137 -4.09 6.43 -4.00
N GLY A 138 -3.79 7.43 -4.84
CA GLY A 138 -4.54 8.69 -4.87
C GLY A 138 -4.25 9.62 -3.70
N ALA A 139 -3.19 9.35 -2.94
CA ALA A 139 -2.83 10.06 -1.73
C ALA A 139 -2.13 11.40 -2.05
N LEU A 140 -2.90 12.40 -2.50
CA LEU A 140 -2.37 13.71 -2.90
C LEU A 140 -1.52 14.36 -1.79
N ALA A 141 -1.96 14.29 -0.53
CA ALA A 141 -1.20 14.86 0.58
C ALA A 141 0.15 14.15 0.81
N CYS A 142 0.25 12.85 0.54
CA CYS A 142 1.52 12.13 0.56
C CYS A 142 2.41 12.53 -0.63
N VAL A 143 1.82 12.71 -1.83
CA VAL A 143 2.53 13.22 -3.01
C VAL A 143 3.12 14.60 -2.75
N GLU A 144 2.35 15.50 -2.15
CA GLU A 144 2.80 16.85 -1.79
C GLU A 144 3.92 16.84 -0.74
N LEU A 145 3.78 16.00 0.29
CA LEU A 145 4.81 15.81 1.31
C LEU A 145 6.13 15.35 0.66
N LEU A 146 6.09 14.26 -0.11
CA LEU A 146 7.27 13.69 -0.74
C LEU A 146 7.92 14.66 -1.74
N HIS A 147 7.11 15.41 -2.49
CA HIS A 147 7.63 16.45 -3.37
C HIS A 147 8.37 17.55 -2.59
N ARG A 148 7.82 18.00 -1.45
CA ARG A 148 8.47 18.98 -0.57
C ARG A 148 9.79 18.48 0.01
N GLU A 149 9.88 17.18 0.28
CA GLU A 149 11.12 16.50 0.72
C GLU A 149 12.13 16.27 -0.43
N GLY A 150 11.84 16.73 -1.65
CA GLY A 150 12.74 16.62 -2.81
C GLY A 150 12.68 15.29 -3.55
N ALA A 151 11.58 14.53 -3.41
CA ALA A 151 11.38 13.30 -4.18
C ALA A 151 11.32 13.61 -5.69
N PHE A 152 12.30 13.10 -6.44
CA PHE A 152 12.24 13.05 -7.89
C PHE A 152 11.37 11.86 -8.33
N GLY A 153 10.67 12.05 -9.44
CA GLY A 153 9.72 11.12 -10.02
C GLY A 153 10.16 10.78 -11.43
N THR A 154 9.74 9.62 -11.90
CA THR A 154 9.82 9.23 -13.31
C THR A 154 8.42 9.35 -13.91
N PRO A 155 8.26 9.22 -15.24
CA PRO A 155 6.93 9.15 -15.85
C PRO A 155 6.00 8.10 -15.21
N ALA A 156 6.58 7.05 -14.61
CA ALA A 156 5.87 6.02 -13.86
C ALA A 156 4.97 6.57 -12.73
N VAL A 157 5.27 7.73 -12.15
CA VAL A 157 4.44 8.35 -11.11
C VAL A 157 3.09 8.81 -11.69
N MET A 158 3.10 9.47 -12.85
CA MET A 158 1.87 9.85 -13.53
C MET A 158 1.16 8.63 -14.13
N ASP A 159 1.91 7.65 -14.65
CA ASP A 159 1.33 6.39 -15.15
C ASP A 159 0.65 5.60 -14.01
N ALA A 160 1.19 5.65 -12.80
CA ALA A 160 0.61 5.06 -11.60
C ALA A 160 -0.65 5.80 -11.14
N ALA A 161 -0.65 7.14 -11.14
CA ALA A 161 -1.86 7.93 -10.85
C ALA A 161 -2.99 7.64 -11.84
N ALA A 162 -2.65 7.52 -13.13
CA ALA A 162 -3.61 7.19 -14.18
C ALA A 162 -4.19 5.77 -13.99
N GLY A 163 -3.33 4.79 -13.72
CA GLY A 163 -3.73 3.42 -13.45
C GLY A 163 -4.47 3.21 -12.12
N GLY A 164 -4.42 4.17 -11.20
CA GLY A 164 -5.26 4.20 -10.00
C GLY A 164 -6.56 5.01 -10.17
N GLY A 165 -6.77 5.67 -11.30
CA GLY A 165 -7.97 6.48 -11.54
C GLY A 165 -7.96 7.81 -10.77
N HIS A 166 -6.79 8.31 -10.37
CA HIS A 166 -6.69 9.46 -9.46
C HIS A 166 -6.41 10.76 -10.22
N LEU A 167 -7.45 11.29 -10.88
CA LEU A 167 -7.35 12.49 -11.70
C LEU A 167 -6.74 13.70 -10.96
N GLY A 168 -7.14 13.96 -9.71
CA GLY A 168 -6.61 15.08 -8.93
C GLY A 168 -5.10 15.00 -8.67
N VAL A 169 -4.57 13.79 -8.44
CA VAL A 169 -3.12 13.58 -8.32
C VAL A 169 -2.44 13.81 -9.67
N LEU A 170 -3.04 13.31 -10.74
CA LEU A 170 -2.50 13.40 -12.08
C LEU A 170 -2.44 14.86 -12.59
N GLU A 171 -3.48 15.65 -12.32
CA GLU A 171 -3.50 17.10 -12.57
C GLU A 171 -2.42 17.84 -11.78
N TRP A 172 -2.30 17.52 -10.50
CA TRP A 172 -1.31 18.14 -9.63
C TRP A 172 0.11 17.86 -10.10
N LEU A 173 0.40 16.60 -10.46
CA LEU A 173 1.69 16.17 -10.99
C LEU A 173 1.97 16.86 -12.32
N HIS A 174 1.01 16.85 -13.25
CA HIS A 174 1.19 17.48 -14.56
C HIS A 174 1.50 18.98 -14.47
N ALA A 175 0.90 19.69 -13.52
CA ALA A 175 1.12 21.13 -13.32
C ALA A 175 2.52 21.47 -12.78
N ARG A 176 3.23 20.50 -12.18
CA ARG A 176 4.48 20.74 -11.42
C ARG A 176 5.67 19.92 -11.90
N ARG A 177 5.43 18.93 -12.75
CA ARG A 177 6.42 17.94 -13.17
C ARG A 177 6.54 17.90 -14.70
N ALA A 178 7.77 18.04 -15.19
CA ALA A 178 8.06 18.09 -16.61
C ALA A 178 8.17 16.71 -17.27
N GLU A 179 8.39 15.64 -16.48
CA GLU A 179 8.61 14.28 -17.00
C GLU A 179 7.40 13.74 -17.77
N GLY A 180 6.19 14.16 -17.39
CA GLY A 180 4.96 13.72 -18.04
C GLY A 180 4.60 12.27 -17.77
N CYS A 181 3.83 11.69 -18.69
CA CYS A 181 3.40 10.29 -18.66
C CYS A 181 3.70 9.60 -20.00
N THR A 182 3.70 8.27 -19.96
CA THR A 182 3.88 7.39 -21.12
C THR A 182 2.53 6.88 -21.62
N PRO A 183 2.46 6.19 -22.77
CA PRO A 183 1.24 5.51 -23.22
C PRO A 183 0.67 4.50 -22.22
N ASP A 184 1.51 3.99 -21.30
CA ASP A 184 1.08 3.08 -20.24
C ASP A 184 0.07 3.75 -19.28
N ALA A 185 0.12 5.08 -19.09
CA ALA A 185 -0.90 5.82 -18.35
C ALA A 185 -2.30 5.61 -18.94
N PHE A 186 -2.42 5.78 -20.26
CA PHE A 186 -3.69 5.61 -20.96
C PHE A 186 -4.14 4.16 -20.93
N TYR A 187 -3.25 3.22 -21.22
CA TYR A 187 -3.56 1.79 -21.19
C TYR A 187 -4.08 1.35 -19.81
N ARG A 188 -3.41 1.74 -18.73
CA ARG A 188 -3.83 1.38 -17.36
C ARG A 188 -5.13 2.06 -16.96
N ALA A 189 -5.34 3.32 -17.35
CA ALA A 189 -6.58 4.03 -17.12
C ALA A 189 -7.77 3.34 -17.82
N ALA A 190 -7.59 2.98 -19.10
CA ALA A 190 -8.59 2.26 -19.87
C ALA A 190 -8.90 0.87 -19.30
N LYS A 191 -7.86 0.12 -18.93
CA LYS A 191 -7.98 -1.19 -18.27
C LYS A 191 -8.71 -1.11 -16.92
N GLY A 192 -8.56 -0.01 -16.18
CA GLY A 192 -9.25 0.24 -14.91
C GLY A 192 -10.63 0.89 -15.05
N GLY A 193 -11.05 1.24 -16.28
CA GLY A 193 -12.34 1.87 -16.54
C GLY A 193 -12.44 3.34 -16.14
N PHE A 194 -11.31 4.02 -15.96
CA PHE A 194 -11.25 5.42 -15.51
C PHE A 194 -11.44 6.38 -16.68
N LEU A 195 -12.70 6.54 -17.13
CA LEU A 195 -13.04 7.35 -18.30
C LEU A 195 -12.60 8.82 -18.16
N ASP A 196 -12.78 9.41 -16.98
CA ASP A 196 -12.37 10.78 -16.67
C ASP A 196 -10.86 11.00 -16.86
N VAL A 197 -10.05 10.03 -16.43
CA VAL A 197 -8.60 10.03 -16.67
C VAL A 197 -8.29 9.85 -18.15
N CYS A 198 -8.97 8.94 -18.85
CA CYS A 198 -8.79 8.74 -20.29
C CYS A 198 -9.09 10.02 -21.10
N GLU A 199 -10.21 10.68 -20.82
CA GLU A 199 -10.61 11.95 -21.43
C GLU A 199 -9.60 13.05 -21.16
N TRP A 200 -9.14 13.15 -19.90
CA TRP A 200 -8.13 14.13 -19.53
C TRP A 200 -6.80 13.88 -20.26
N LEU A 201 -6.35 12.63 -20.32
CA LEU A 201 -5.11 12.24 -21.00
C LEU A 201 -5.20 12.56 -22.50
N TYR A 202 -6.34 12.31 -23.14
CA TYR A 202 -6.56 12.67 -24.53
C TYR A 202 -6.53 14.20 -24.74
N LYS A 203 -7.20 14.96 -23.86
CA LYS A 203 -7.24 16.42 -23.94
C LYS A 203 -5.86 17.07 -23.76
N LYS A 204 -5.03 16.54 -22.87
CA LYS A 204 -3.72 17.12 -22.54
C LYS A 204 -2.57 16.54 -23.37
N ARG A 205 -2.67 15.27 -23.77
CA ARG A 205 -1.61 14.52 -24.45
C ARG A 205 -2.22 13.53 -25.46
N PRO A 206 -2.86 14.00 -26.54
CA PRO A 206 -3.50 13.13 -27.52
C PRO A 206 -2.55 12.09 -28.12
N GLN A 207 -1.26 12.42 -28.25
CA GLN A 207 -0.23 11.53 -28.78
C GLN A 207 -0.07 10.23 -27.98
N ILE A 208 -0.20 10.25 -26.65
CA ILE A 208 -0.03 9.02 -25.86
C ILE A 208 -1.24 8.09 -25.99
N VAL A 209 -2.39 8.63 -26.38
CA VAL A 209 -3.62 7.87 -26.64
C VAL A 209 -3.58 7.29 -28.06
N LEU A 210 -3.25 8.12 -29.05
CA LEU A 210 -3.25 7.73 -30.46
C LEU A 210 -2.12 6.74 -30.82
N TYR A 211 -0.91 6.95 -30.30
CA TYR A 211 0.23 6.05 -30.54
C TYR A 211 0.36 4.94 -29.47
N GLY A 212 -0.52 4.95 -28.45
CA GLY A 212 -0.50 4.02 -27.32
C GLY A 212 -1.20 2.69 -27.54
N ASN A 213 -1.38 2.27 -28.80
CA ASN A 213 -2.17 1.09 -29.19
C ASN A 213 -3.61 1.14 -28.62
N PRO A 214 -4.44 2.11 -29.08
CA PRO A 214 -5.81 2.29 -28.61
C PRO A 214 -6.68 1.04 -28.83
N THR A 215 -6.40 0.24 -29.86
CA THR A 215 -7.06 -1.05 -30.12
C THR A 215 -6.82 -2.06 -28.98
N HIS A 216 -5.60 -2.13 -28.45
CA HIS A 216 -5.29 -3.00 -27.32
C HIS A 216 -5.93 -2.50 -26.03
N ALA A 217 -5.93 -1.18 -25.80
CA ALA A 217 -6.63 -0.57 -24.67
C ALA A 217 -8.16 -0.81 -24.72
N HIS A 218 -8.78 -0.68 -25.90
CA HIS A 218 -10.20 -0.99 -26.13
C HIS A 218 -10.52 -2.46 -25.80
N ARG A 219 -9.74 -3.40 -26.35
CA ARG A 219 -9.96 -4.84 -26.11
C ARG A 219 -9.85 -5.19 -24.63
N GLU A 220 -8.88 -4.62 -23.92
CA GLU A 220 -8.70 -4.88 -22.50
C GLU A 220 -9.79 -4.22 -21.64
N ALA A 221 -10.22 -3.00 -21.98
CA ALA A 221 -11.37 -2.36 -21.35
C ALA A 221 -12.65 -3.19 -21.53
N LEU A 222 -12.87 -3.72 -22.74
CA LEU A 222 -14.00 -4.61 -23.04
C LEU A 222 -13.92 -5.91 -22.21
N ARG A 223 -12.74 -6.52 -22.12
CA ARG A 223 -12.50 -7.74 -21.32
C ARG A 223 -12.79 -7.53 -19.83
N MET A 224 -12.58 -6.32 -19.32
CA MET A 224 -12.89 -5.94 -17.93
C MET A 224 -14.33 -5.40 -17.75
N GLY A 225 -15.12 -5.30 -18.82
CA GLY A 225 -16.51 -4.82 -18.77
C GLY A 225 -16.66 -3.29 -18.70
N HIS A 226 -15.63 -2.53 -19.09
CA HIS A 226 -15.64 -1.07 -19.04
C HIS A 226 -16.19 -0.44 -20.33
N TYR A 227 -17.47 -0.67 -20.61
CA TYR A 227 -18.13 -0.27 -21.87
C TYR A 227 -18.07 1.24 -22.14
N GLN A 228 -18.12 2.09 -21.11
CA GLN A 228 -18.05 3.54 -21.25
C GLN A 228 -16.73 4.00 -21.89
N VAL A 229 -15.61 3.33 -21.57
CA VAL A 229 -14.30 3.60 -22.18
C VAL A 229 -14.27 3.12 -23.64
N CYS A 230 -14.87 1.95 -23.93
CA CYS A 230 -14.97 1.43 -25.30
C CYS A 230 -15.78 2.36 -26.21
N GLU A 231 -16.98 2.76 -25.78
CA GLU A 231 -17.84 3.69 -26.54
C GLU A 231 -17.15 5.03 -26.78
N TRP A 232 -16.42 5.52 -25.78
CA TRP A 232 -15.65 6.75 -25.91
C TRP A 232 -14.51 6.60 -26.93
N LEU A 233 -13.74 5.50 -26.86
CA LEU A 233 -12.66 5.21 -27.82
C LEU A 233 -13.16 5.09 -29.26
N GLU A 234 -14.32 4.47 -29.47
CA GLU A 234 -14.93 4.30 -30.79
C GLU A 234 -15.34 5.63 -31.44
N ARG A 235 -15.59 6.67 -30.63
CA ARG A 235 -15.89 8.04 -31.11
C ARG A 235 -14.63 8.80 -31.54
N ILE A 236 -13.43 8.31 -31.21
CA ILE A 236 -12.17 8.97 -31.54
C ILE A 236 -11.62 8.44 -32.87
N PRO A 237 -11.41 9.31 -33.89
CA PRO A 237 -10.79 8.90 -35.14
C PRO A 237 -9.41 8.26 -34.93
N GLY A 238 -9.18 7.09 -35.53
CA GLY A 238 -7.94 6.32 -35.39
C GLY A 238 -7.86 5.42 -34.15
N CYS A 239 -8.87 5.43 -33.28
CA CYS A 239 -8.97 4.52 -32.14
C CYS A 239 -10.02 3.42 -32.32
N ASN A 240 -10.85 3.51 -33.37
CA ASN A 240 -11.90 2.54 -33.67
C ASN A 240 -11.28 1.22 -34.20
N PRO A 241 -11.47 0.07 -33.50
CA PRO A 241 -10.97 -1.23 -33.95
C PRO A 241 -11.55 -1.73 -35.28
N GLY A 242 -12.71 -1.20 -35.69
CA GLY A 242 -13.46 -1.65 -36.88
C GLY A 242 -13.43 -0.68 -38.07
N GLY A 243 -12.69 0.44 -37.98
CA GLY A 243 -12.58 1.42 -39.06
C GLY A 243 -11.26 1.29 -39.82
N ASN A 244 -11.30 0.64 -40.99
CA ASN A 244 -10.36 0.87 -42.10
C ASN A 244 -11.06 1.77 -43.12
#